data_AF-A0A960K948-F1
#
_entry.id   AF-A0A960K948-F1
#
_cell.length_a   1.000
_cell.length_b   1.000
_cell.length_c   1.000
_cell.angle_alpha   90.00
_cell.angle_beta   90.00
_cell.angle_gamma   90.00
#
_symmetry.space_group_name_H-M   'P 1'
#
loop_
_entity.id
_entity.type
_entity.pdbx_description
1 polymer ?
#
loop_
_entity_poly.entity_id
_entity_poly.type
_entity_poly.pdbx_seq_one_letter_code
_entity_poly.pdbx_strand_id
1 'polypeptide(L)'
;MALAGIEKQFGKGSVMKMGEKGSMAVATVPTGALALDLALGVGGLPRGRVVEIYGPESSGKSTLAMHVVAEAQRNGGICAYIDAEHAMDPVYAKAIGVDIDELLISQPDTGEQALEIADMLVRSGALDVVVIDSVAALTPRAEIE
;
A
#
# COMPACT_ATOMS: atom_id res chain seq x y z
N MET A 1 16.99 12.37 35.39
CA MET A 1 16.30 13.10 34.30
C MET A 1 15.18 12.24 33.76
N ALA A 2 14.02 12.81 33.45
CA ALA A 2 12.80 12.08 33.05
C ALA A 2 13.03 11.04 31.94
N LEU A 3 13.92 11.31 30.99
CA LEU A 3 14.32 10.41 29.90
C LEU A 3 14.79 9.03 30.38
N ALA A 4 15.67 8.97 31.39
CA ALA A 4 16.16 7.70 31.94
C ALA A 4 15.08 6.92 32.71
N GLY A 5 14.08 7.62 33.25
CA GLY A 5 12.91 6.99 33.88
C GLY A 5 12.00 6.31 32.87
N ILE A 6 11.78 6.96 31.72
CA ILE A 6 10.99 6.44 30.60
C ILE A 6 11.66 5.18 30.02
N GLU A 7 12.96 5.21 29.74
CA GLU A 7 13.67 4.03 29.22
C GLU A 7 13.68 2.85 30.19
N LYS A 8 13.73 3.11 31.51
CA LYS A 8 13.68 2.05 32.53
C LYS A 8 12.29 1.41 32.61
N GLN A 9 11.22 2.18 32.41
CA GLN A 9 9.85 1.68 32.48
C GLN A 9 9.38 1.01 31.17
N PHE A 10 9.76 1.55 30.02
CA PHE A 10 9.21 1.15 28.72
C PHE A 10 10.24 0.51 27.78
N GLY A 11 11.47 0.32 28.24
CA GLY A 11 12.56 -0.29 27.47
C GLY A 11 13.45 0.72 26.76
N LYS A 12 14.66 0.28 26.36
CA LYS A 12 15.62 1.11 25.61
C LYS A 12 15.02 1.58 24.28
N GLY A 13 15.24 2.84 23.93
CA GLY A 13 14.72 3.42 22.69
C GLY A 13 13.23 3.80 22.74
N SER A 14 12.58 3.70 23.90
CA SER A 14 11.22 4.23 24.11
C SER A 14 11.13 5.76 24.03
N VAL A 15 12.24 6.46 24.26
CA VAL A 15 12.37 7.90 24.01
C VAL A 15 13.79 8.21 23.53
N MET A 16 13.90 8.95 22.43
CA MET A 16 15.18 9.33 21.83
C MET A 16 15.01 10.64 21.06
N LYS A 17 16.11 11.36 20.81
CA LYS A 17 16.02 12.53 19.92
C LYS A 17 15.76 12.04 18.50
N MET A 18 14.94 12.76 17.75
CA MET A 18 14.56 12.40 16.38
C MET A 18 15.79 12.17 15.46
N GLY A 19 16.86 12.97 15.64
CA GLY A 19 18.12 12.84 14.89
C GLY A 19 19.08 11.74 15.38
N GLU A 20 18.81 11.10 16.52
CA GLU A 20 19.59 9.96 17.02
C GLU A 20 19.14 8.64 16.38
N LYS A 21 17.98 8.60 15.71
CA LYS A 21 17.70 7.60 14.70
C LYS A 21 18.59 7.95 13.51
N GLY A 22 19.76 7.33 13.42
CA GLY A 22 20.49 7.26 12.15
C GLY A 22 19.49 6.94 11.04
N SER A 23 19.56 7.64 9.91
CA SER A 23 18.54 7.57 8.86
C SER A 23 18.22 6.11 8.56
N MET A 24 17.09 5.60 9.06
CA MET A 24 16.59 4.34 8.59
C MET A 24 16.16 4.65 7.17
N ALA A 25 16.98 4.26 6.19
CA ALA A 25 16.63 4.35 4.80
C ALA A 25 15.31 3.59 4.66
N VAL A 26 14.20 4.32 4.48
CA VAL A 26 12.89 3.72 4.27
C VAL A 26 12.96 3.15 2.87
N ALA A 27 12.87 1.83 2.74
CA ALA A 27 12.80 1.19 1.44
C ALA A 27 11.55 1.68 0.71
N THR A 28 11.64 1.89 -0.60
CA THR A 28 10.57 2.44 -1.41
C THR A 28 10.16 1.50 -2.54
N VAL A 29 8.98 1.74 -3.11
CA VAL A 29 8.48 1.15 -4.35
C VAL A 29 8.32 2.29 -5.37
N PRO A 30 8.98 2.24 -6.53
CA PRO A 30 8.81 3.26 -7.57
C PRO A 30 7.34 3.34 -8.02
N THR A 31 6.88 4.54 -8.35
CA THR A 31 5.49 4.76 -8.81
C THR A 31 5.28 4.43 -10.28
N GLY A 32 6.35 4.21 -11.03
CA GLY A 32 6.35 4.14 -12.49
C GLY A 32 6.35 5.51 -13.17
N ALA A 33 6.28 6.60 -12.38
CA ALA A 33 6.34 7.98 -12.85
C ALA A 33 7.55 8.69 -12.21
N LEU A 34 8.66 8.78 -12.94
CA LEU A 34 9.92 9.37 -12.43
C LEU A 34 9.73 10.76 -11.81
N ALA A 35 8.92 11.62 -12.42
CA ALA A 35 8.64 12.95 -11.90
C ALA A 35 7.98 12.90 -10.51
N LEU A 36 7.09 11.94 -10.26
CA LEU A 36 6.44 11.73 -8.97
C LEU A 36 7.42 11.14 -7.94
N ASP A 37 8.24 10.16 -8.33
CA ASP A 37 9.26 9.57 -7.45
C ASP A 37 10.26 10.62 -6.95
N LEU A 38 10.67 11.54 -7.84
CA LEU A 38 11.50 12.69 -7.50
C LEU A 38 10.78 13.66 -6.57
N ALA A 39 9.50 13.97 -6.85
CA ALA A 39 8.71 14.88 -6.02
C ALA A 39 8.46 14.35 -4.60
N LEU A 40 8.36 13.03 -4.43
CA LEU A 40 8.25 12.37 -3.13
C LEU A 40 9.55 12.48 -2.29
N GLY A 41 10.69 12.80 -2.91
CA GLY A 41 11.98 13.04 -2.26
C GLY A 41 12.69 11.78 -1.72
N VAL A 42 11.97 10.66 -1.62
CA VAL A 42 12.50 9.35 -1.19
C VAL A 42 12.59 8.33 -2.34
N GLY A 43 12.22 8.73 -3.55
CA GLY A 43 12.34 7.90 -4.76
C GLY A 43 11.21 6.89 -4.97
N GLY A 44 10.05 7.09 -4.35
CA GLY A 44 8.87 6.23 -4.50
C GLY A 44 7.98 6.20 -3.27
N LEU A 45 7.03 5.27 -3.24
CA LEU A 45 6.14 5.05 -2.11
C LEU A 45 6.87 4.31 -0.97
N PRO A 46 6.80 4.78 0.29
CA PRO A 46 7.51 4.15 1.41
C PRO A 46 6.88 2.81 1.80
N ARG A 47 7.69 1.75 1.88
CA ARG A 47 7.26 0.42 2.33
C ARG A 47 6.86 0.42 3.80
N GLY A 48 5.90 -0.44 4.15
CA GLY A 48 5.39 -0.56 5.52
C GLY A 48 4.60 0.68 5.99
N ARG A 49 4.06 1.46 5.06
CA ARG A 49 3.22 2.64 5.32
C ARG A 49 1.94 2.55 4.50
N VAL A 50 0.91 3.25 4.97
CA VAL A 50 -0.32 3.47 4.20
C VAL A 50 -0.12 4.72 3.34
N VAL A 51 -0.52 4.63 2.07
CA VAL A 51 -0.52 5.74 1.11
C VAL A 51 -1.94 5.88 0.57
N GLU A 52 -2.43 7.12 0.50
CA GLU A 52 -3.73 7.44 -0.07
C GLU A 52 -3.54 8.19 -1.40
N ILE A 53 -4.20 7.70 -2.44
CA ILE A 53 -4.26 8.34 -3.76
C ILE A 53 -5.72 8.72 -4.01
N TYR A 54 -6.03 10.01 -3.97
CA TYR A 54 -7.37 10.53 -4.19
C TYR A 54 -7.40 11.56 -5.33
N GLY A 55 -8.58 11.78 -5.89
CA GLY A 55 -8.77 12.68 -7.02
C GLY A 55 -10.08 12.41 -7.77
N PRO A 56 -10.43 13.28 -8.73
CA PRO A 56 -11.65 13.13 -9.53
C PRO A 56 -11.77 11.77 -10.23
N GLU A 57 -12.99 11.42 -10.63
CA GLU A 57 -13.19 10.27 -11.53
C GLU A 57 -12.34 10.43 -12.80
N SER A 58 -11.82 9.33 -13.32
CA SER A 58 -10.93 9.32 -14.50
C SER A 58 -9.63 10.12 -14.37
N SER A 59 -9.22 10.53 -13.16
CA SER A 59 -7.94 11.23 -12.94
C SER A 59 -6.70 10.32 -12.99
N GLY A 60 -6.88 9.00 -13.19
CA GLY A 60 -5.80 8.02 -13.25
C GLY A 60 -5.39 7.40 -11.91
N LYS A 61 -6.25 7.41 -10.89
CA LYS A 61 -5.96 6.78 -9.57
C LYS A 61 -5.62 5.29 -9.71
N SER A 62 -6.52 4.51 -10.30
CA SER A 62 -6.36 3.07 -10.50
C SER A 62 -5.19 2.78 -11.45
N THR A 63 -5.02 3.59 -12.50
CA THR A 63 -3.84 3.52 -13.39
C THR A 63 -2.52 3.68 -12.63
N LEU A 64 -2.40 4.71 -11.78
CA LEU A 64 -1.20 4.93 -10.98
C LEU A 64 -0.97 3.79 -9.98
N ALA A 65 -2.04 3.31 -9.32
CA ALA A 65 -1.94 2.19 -8.40
C ALA A 65 -1.48 0.90 -9.10
N MET A 66 -1.99 0.61 -10.30
CA MET A 66 -1.54 -0.54 -11.10
C MET A 66 -0.10 -0.36 -11.61
N HIS A 67 0.35 0.87 -11.90
CA HIS A 67 1.77 1.11 -12.21
C HIS A 67 2.69 0.83 -11.02
N VAL A 68 2.29 1.19 -9.80
CA VAL A 68 3.02 0.83 -8.58
C VAL A 68 3.10 -0.70 -8.43
N VAL A 69 2.00 -1.41 -8.69
CA VAL A 69 1.96 -2.89 -8.69
C VAL A 69 2.92 -3.46 -9.73
N ALA A 70 2.88 -2.95 -10.96
CA ALA A 70 3.77 -3.38 -12.04
C ALA A 70 5.25 -3.16 -11.67
N GLU A 71 5.60 -2.00 -11.10
CA GLU A 71 6.96 -1.73 -10.63
C GLU A 71 7.38 -2.64 -9.47
N ALA A 72 6.48 -2.93 -8.53
CA ALA A 72 6.77 -3.87 -7.45
C ALA A 72 7.02 -5.30 -8.00
N GLN A 73 6.17 -5.79 -8.90
CA GLN A 73 6.34 -7.10 -9.54
C GLN A 73 7.63 -7.18 -10.37
N ARG A 74 7.97 -6.14 -11.14
CA ARG A 74 9.24 -6.06 -11.89
C ARG A 74 10.47 -6.17 -11.00
N ASN A 75 10.36 -5.73 -9.76
CA ASN A 75 11.41 -5.84 -8.75
C ASN A 75 11.34 -7.15 -7.94
N GLY A 76 10.56 -8.14 -8.41
CA GLY A 76 10.40 -9.45 -7.79
C GLY A 76 9.47 -9.48 -6.58
N GLY A 77 8.68 -8.43 -6.36
CA GLY A 77 7.76 -8.32 -5.25
C GLY A 77 6.41 -8.99 -5.51
N ILE A 78 5.74 -9.42 -4.44
CA ILE A 78 4.41 -10.02 -4.48
C ILE A 78 3.37 -8.95 -4.18
N CYS A 79 2.32 -8.88 -5.00
CA CYS A 79 1.30 -7.85 -4.90
C CYS A 79 -0.09 -8.44 -4.72
N ALA A 80 -0.97 -7.69 -4.05
CA ALA A 80 -2.40 -7.97 -4.02
C ALA A 80 -3.23 -6.74 -4.36
N TYR A 81 -4.41 -6.99 -4.90
CA TYR A 81 -5.39 -5.99 -5.28
C TYR A 81 -6.76 -6.37 -4.74
N ILE A 82 -7.31 -5.51 -3.88
CA ILE A 82 -8.67 -5.62 -3.35
C ILE A 82 -9.55 -4.73 -4.24
N ASP A 83 -10.22 -5.34 -5.21
CA ASP A 83 -11.10 -4.70 -6.20
C ASP A 83 -12.52 -4.62 -5.66
N ALA A 84 -12.74 -3.69 -4.72
CA ALA A 84 -14.06 -3.39 -4.16
C ALA A 84 -14.98 -2.66 -5.16
N GLU A 85 -14.43 -2.03 -6.21
CA GLU A 85 -15.23 -1.42 -7.29
C GLU A 85 -15.67 -2.41 -8.37
N HIS A 86 -15.14 -3.64 -8.38
CA HIS A 86 -15.39 -4.65 -9.41
C HIS A 86 -15.13 -4.13 -10.83
N ALA A 87 -14.13 -3.25 -10.96
CA ALA A 87 -13.88 -2.46 -12.17
C ALA A 87 -12.52 -2.77 -12.82
N MET A 88 -11.75 -3.69 -12.26
CA MET A 88 -10.43 -4.05 -12.79
C MET A 88 -10.53 -4.74 -14.17
N ASP A 89 -9.86 -4.15 -15.17
CA ASP A 89 -9.68 -4.76 -16.50
C ASP A 89 -8.31 -5.47 -16.60
N PRO A 90 -8.27 -6.82 -16.68
CA PRO A 90 -7.03 -7.57 -16.78
C PRO A 90 -6.27 -7.32 -18.10
N VAL A 91 -6.96 -6.96 -19.19
CA VAL A 91 -6.33 -6.64 -20.46
C VAL A 91 -5.54 -5.34 -20.33
N TYR A 92 -6.15 -4.33 -19.71
CA TYR A 92 -5.49 -3.06 -19.42
C TYR A 92 -4.31 -3.23 -18.45
N ALA A 93 -4.51 -3.95 -17.34
CA ALA A 93 -3.46 -4.21 -16.35
C ALA A 93 -2.23 -4.87 -17.00
N LYS A 94 -2.44 -5.90 -17.84
CA LYS A 94 -1.36 -6.54 -18.60
C LYS A 94 -0.67 -5.58 -19.56
N ALA A 95 -1.42 -4.70 -20.23
CA ALA A 95 -0.88 -3.73 -21.17
C ALA A 95 0.06 -2.70 -20.51
N ILE A 96 -0.18 -2.35 -19.24
CA ILE A 96 0.70 -1.46 -18.46
C ILE A 96 1.81 -2.22 -17.70
N GLY A 97 1.85 -3.54 -17.86
CA GLY A 97 2.94 -4.41 -17.44
C GLY A 97 2.79 -5.01 -16.04
N VAL A 98 1.56 -5.12 -15.54
CA VAL A 98 1.21 -5.99 -14.42
C VAL A 98 1.32 -7.44 -14.88
N ASP A 99 1.98 -8.27 -14.07
CA ASP A 99 1.91 -9.72 -14.21
C ASP A 99 0.60 -10.21 -13.61
N ILE A 100 -0.41 -10.38 -14.48
CA ILE A 100 -1.76 -10.76 -14.08
C ILE A 100 -1.86 -12.22 -13.62
N ASP A 101 -0.90 -13.06 -14.00
CA ASP A 101 -0.92 -14.49 -13.64
C ASP A 101 -0.47 -14.68 -12.17
N GLU A 102 0.36 -13.75 -11.66
CA GLU A 102 0.91 -13.75 -10.30
C GLU A 102 0.25 -12.71 -9.37
N LEU A 103 -0.62 -11.83 -9.87
CA LEU A 103 -1.32 -10.83 -9.06
C LEU A 103 -2.44 -11.49 -8.23
N LEU A 104 -2.37 -11.36 -6.91
CA LEU A 104 -3.45 -11.80 -6.02
C LEU A 104 -4.62 -10.80 -6.11
N ILE A 105 -5.83 -11.28 -6.40
CA ILE A 105 -7.03 -10.44 -6.51
C ILE A 105 -8.09 -10.91 -5.51
N SER A 106 -8.77 -9.96 -4.87
CA SER A 106 -9.97 -10.20 -4.07
C SER A 106 -11.07 -9.22 -4.48
N GLN A 107 -12.28 -9.75 -4.66
CA GLN A 107 -13.51 -8.97 -4.91
C GLN A 107 -14.47 -9.20 -3.73
N PRO A 108 -14.35 -8.41 -2.66
CA PRO A 108 -15.11 -8.62 -1.42
C PRO A 108 -16.55 -8.11 -1.55
N ASP A 109 -17.47 -8.75 -0.83
CA ASP A 109 -18.88 -8.37 -0.75
C ASP A 109 -19.11 -7.19 0.21
N THR A 110 -18.25 -7.01 1.23
CA THR A 110 -18.39 -5.93 2.22
C THR A 110 -17.07 -5.24 2.55
N GLY A 111 -17.17 -4.01 3.08
CA GLY A 111 -16.01 -3.25 3.55
C GLY A 111 -15.23 -3.95 4.66
N GLU A 112 -15.91 -4.60 5.61
CA GLU A 112 -15.25 -5.37 6.67
C GLU A 112 -14.47 -6.55 6.11
N GLN A 113 -15.06 -7.29 5.15
CA GLN A 113 -14.38 -8.40 4.50
C GLN A 113 -13.14 -7.93 3.74
N ALA A 114 -13.24 -6.82 3.00
CA ALA A 114 -12.11 -6.21 2.30
C ALA A 114 -10.93 -5.90 3.25
N LEU A 115 -11.23 -5.29 4.39
CA LEU A 115 -10.23 -4.90 5.38
C LEU A 115 -9.66 -6.10 6.14
N GLU A 116 -10.47 -7.13 6.42
CA GLU A 116 -10.00 -8.38 7.03
C GLU A 116 -9.03 -9.12 6.10
N ILE A 117 -9.36 -9.22 4.80
CA ILE A 117 -8.46 -9.78 3.80
C ILE A 117 -7.16 -8.98 3.72
N ALA A 118 -7.23 -7.65 3.70
CA ALA A 118 -6.05 -6.80 3.70
C ALA A 118 -5.18 -7.01 4.96
N ASP A 119 -5.77 -7.11 6.16
CA ASP A 119 -5.05 -7.40 7.40
C ASP A 119 -4.36 -8.78 7.36
N MET A 120 -5.06 -9.82 6.90
CA MET A 120 -4.49 -11.16 6.75
C MET A 120 -3.30 -11.19 5.79
N LEU A 121 -3.42 -10.52 4.63
CA LEU A 121 -2.36 -10.41 3.64
C LEU A 121 -1.14 -9.69 4.21
N VAL A 122 -1.33 -8.53 4.84
CA VAL A 122 -0.23 -7.75 5.44
C VAL A 122 0.46 -8.52 6.57
N ARG A 123 -0.30 -9.23 7.42
CA ARG A 123 0.25 -10.06 8.52
C ARG A 123 1.11 -11.22 8.06
N SER A 124 0.90 -11.72 6.83
CA SER A 124 1.75 -12.77 6.27
C SER A 124 3.21 -12.32 6.12
N GLY A 125 3.45 -11.01 5.99
CA GLY A 125 4.75 -10.41 5.73
C GLY A 125 5.32 -10.73 4.35
N ALA A 126 4.56 -11.40 3.47
CA ALA A 126 5.01 -11.84 2.16
C ALA A 126 4.74 -10.83 1.05
N LEU A 127 3.85 -9.86 1.26
CA LEU A 127 3.44 -8.89 0.24
C LEU A 127 4.25 -7.59 0.30
N ASP A 128 4.63 -7.11 -0.87
CA ASP A 128 5.32 -5.85 -1.09
C ASP A 128 4.34 -4.68 -1.21
N VAL A 129 3.21 -4.91 -1.88
CA VAL A 129 2.15 -3.92 -2.14
C VAL A 129 0.78 -4.57 -2.00
N VAL A 130 -0.12 -3.89 -1.27
CA VAL A 130 -1.56 -4.20 -1.24
C VAL A 130 -2.31 -2.93 -1.65
N VAL A 131 -3.10 -3.01 -2.72
CA VAL A 131 -3.96 -1.92 -3.18
C VAL A 131 -5.41 -2.22 -2.78
N ILE A 132 -6.14 -1.19 -2.35
CA ILE A 132 -7.60 -1.24 -2.18
C ILE A 132 -8.21 -0.24 -3.15
N ASP A 133 -8.98 -0.71 -4.12
CA ASP A 133 -9.70 0.11 -5.09
C ASP A 133 -11.21 -0.22 -5.01
N SER A 134 -12.04 0.58 -4.32
CA SER A 134 -11.71 1.84 -3.65
C SER A 134 -12.34 1.95 -2.27
N VAL A 135 -11.86 2.90 -1.47
CA VAL A 135 -12.39 3.18 -0.13
C VAL A 135 -13.88 3.56 -0.19
N ALA A 136 -14.32 4.24 -1.24
CA ALA A 136 -15.72 4.64 -1.40
C ALA A 136 -16.65 3.44 -1.63
N ALA A 137 -16.12 2.33 -2.14
CA ALA A 137 -16.85 1.09 -2.36
C ALA A 137 -16.80 0.12 -1.15
N LEU A 138 -16.15 0.50 -0.05
CA LEU A 138 -16.13 -0.31 1.19
C LEU A 138 -17.44 -0.16 1.97
N THR A 139 -18.54 -0.59 1.37
CA THR A 139 -19.88 -0.52 1.96
C THR A 139 -19.95 -1.42 3.20
N PRO A 140 -20.37 -0.89 4.37
CA PRO A 140 -20.53 -1.70 5.57
C PRO A 140 -21.55 -2.81 5.35
N ARG A 141 -21.32 -3.97 5.98
CA ARG A 141 -22.25 -5.11 5.91
C ARG A 141 -23.69 -4.73 6.28
N ALA A 142 -23.86 -3.84 7.26
CA ALA A 142 -25.17 -3.36 7.72
C ALA A 142 -25.94 -2.53 6.68
N GLU A 143 -25.30 -2.09 5.59
CA GLU A 143 -25.96 -1.36 4.49
C GLU A 143 -26.34 -2.29 3.32
N ILE A 144 -25.87 -3.54 3.33
CA ILE A 144 -26.11 -4.55 2.28
C ILE A 144 -27.18 -5.58 2.71
N GLU A 145 -27.27 -5.89 4.01
CA GLU A 145 -28.30 -6.76 4.64
C GLU A 145 -29.55 -5.97 5.06
#